data_AF-A0A9W7X307-F1
#
_entry.id   AF-A0A9W7X307-F1
#
_cell.length_a   1.000
_cell.length_b   1.000
_cell.length_c   1.000
_cell.angle_alpha   90.00
_cell.angle_beta   90.00
_cell.angle_gamma   90.00
#
_symmetry.space_group_name_H-M   'P 1'
#
loop_
_entity.id
_entity.type
_entity.pdbx_description
1 polymer ?
#
loop_
_entity_poly.entity_id
_entity_poly.type
_entity_poly.pdbx_seq_one_letter_code
_entity_poly.pdbx_strand_id
1 'polypeptide(L)'
;MITVGSEEERIAVETACQYGTKAGIHCSSGTEDVTVLITMDEEEPQLGADAKLSITIQNTSSEQRSVTLFGQVEVVYYTGVHKATVKKDQVPVDLQPSEVETVDWTLLYDDYKDQLVDQAILMLTLTGRVTETKQVLVTQFSFRLRTPDILITPVGDAVVGKELSVKIVFRNLLRCTLMNVKFRIEGLGLQSIREISYG
;
A
#
# COMPACT_ATOMS: atom_id res chain seq x y z
N MET A 1 -16.62 -6.22 -4.16
CA MET A 1 -18.02 -5.76 -4.05
C MET A 1 -18.38 -5.68 -2.58
N ILE A 2 -18.91 -4.53 -2.15
CA ILE A 2 -19.58 -4.37 -0.86
C ILE A 2 -20.97 -4.98 -1.02
N THR A 3 -21.37 -5.86 -0.11
CA THR A 3 -22.65 -6.59 -0.20
C THR A 3 -23.73 -5.79 0.51
N VAL A 4 -24.90 -5.63 -0.11
CA VAL A 4 -26.02 -4.90 0.50
C VAL A 4 -26.44 -5.57 1.81
N GLY A 5 -26.41 -4.83 2.90
CA GLY A 5 -26.68 -5.24 4.28
C GLY A 5 -25.46 -5.48 5.15
N SER A 6 -24.23 -5.37 4.63
CA SER A 6 -23.00 -5.67 5.39
C SER A 6 -22.56 -4.51 6.29
N GLU A 7 -21.76 -4.81 7.32
CA GLU A 7 -21.25 -3.76 8.22
C GLU A 7 -20.29 -2.81 7.48
N GLU A 8 -19.55 -3.33 6.49
CA GLU A 8 -18.70 -2.54 5.61
C GLU A 8 -19.50 -1.56 4.76
N GLU A 9 -20.72 -1.93 4.31
CA GLU A 9 -21.62 -1.02 3.61
C GLU A 9 -22.06 0.13 4.52
N ARG A 10 -22.46 -0.19 5.74
CA ARG A 10 -22.95 0.81 6.71
C ARG A 10 -21.85 1.80 7.09
N ILE A 11 -20.63 1.31 7.34
CA ILE A 11 -19.48 2.16 7.63
C ILE A 11 -19.19 3.06 6.42
N ALA A 12 -19.16 2.51 5.20
CA ALA A 12 -18.91 3.29 3.99
C ALA A 12 -19.93 4.42 3.78
N VAL A 13 -21.22 4.16 4.05
CA VAL A 13 -22.28 5.17 3.96
C VAL A 13 -22.07 6.27 5.00
N GLU A 14 -21.78 5.92 6.25
CA GLU A 14 -21.55 6.90 7.31
C GLU A 14 -20.29 7.74 7.09
N THR A 15 -19.19 7.14 6.63
CA THR A 15 -18.00 7.87 6.20
C THR A 15 -18.33 8.87 5.10
N ALA A 16 -19.09 8.46 4.08
CA ALA A 16 -19.51 9.36 3.00
C ALA A 16 -20.39 10.51 3.52
N CYS A 17 -21.24 10.24 4.53
CA CYS A 17 -22.01 11.28 5.20
C CYS A 17 -21.12 12.24 5.98
N GLN A 18 -20.09 11.76 6.69
CA GLN A 18 -19.21 12.57 7.53
C GLN A 18 -18.27 13.49 6.72
N TYR A 19 -17.78 13.02 5.56
CA TYR A 19 -16.86 13.77 4.70
C TYR A 19 -17.54 14.40 3.47
N GLY A 20 -18.86 14.27 3.32
CA GLY A 20 -19.62 14.83 2.21
C GLY A 20 -19.95 16.32 2.37
N THR A 21 -20.39 16.97 1.28
CA THR A 21 -20.79 18.39 1.28
C THR A 21 -21.99 18.71 2.19
N LYS A 22 -22.65 17.68 2.73
CA LYS A 22 -23.76 17.75 3.71
C LYS A 22 -23.39 17.13 5.07
N ALA A 23 -22.12 17.21 5.48
CA ALA A 23 -21.60 16.67 6.75
C ALA A 23 -22.43 17.08 7.99
N GLY A 24 -23.06 18.26 7.97
CA GLY A 24 -23.86 18.76 9.09
C GLY A 24 -25.21 18.08 9.36
N ILE A 25 -25.68 17.14 8.53
CA ILE A 25 -26.98 16.47 8.72
C ILE A 25 -26.84 15.14 9.49
N HIS A 26 -25.65 14.53 9.47
CA HIS A 26 -25.36 13.25 10.12
C HIS A 26 -24.05 13.34 10.90
N CYS A 27 -23.97 14.24 11.88
CA CYS A 27 -22.96 14.10 12.93
C CYS A 27 -23.42 12.98 13.87
N SER A 28 -22.74 11.84 13.87
CA SER A 28 -22.79 10.95 15.03
C SER A 28 -22.13 11.73 16.18
N SER A 29 -22.94 12.14 17.15
CA SER A 29 -22.54 12.84 18.36
C SER A 29 -21.82 11.88 19.34
N GLY A 30 -20.80 11.19 18.85
CA GLY A 30 -20.01 10.23 19.62
C GLY A 30 -18.74 10.87 20.16
N THR A 31 -18.25 10.38 21.30
CA THR A 31 -16.91 10.70 21.78
C THR A 31 -15.88 10.09 20.83
N GLU A 32 -14.94 10.90 20.35
CA GLU A 32 -13.79 10.44 19.57
C GLU A 32 -12.63 10.15 20.53
N ASP A 33 -12.52 8.90 20.98
CA ASP A 33 -11.52 8.48 21.97
C ASP A 33 -10.58 7.38 21.48
N VAL A 34 -10.86 6.77 20.33
CA VAL A 34 -9.97 5.79 19.68
C VAL A 34 -9.30 6.40 18.45
N THR A 35 -7.99 6.19 18.28
CA THR A 35 -7.24 6.58 17.09
C THR A 35 -6.51 5.39 16.47
N VAL A 36 -6.30 5.44 15.15
CA VAL A 36 -5.61 4.39 14.38
C VAL A 36 -4.50 5.04 13.56
N LEU A 37 -3.30 4.47 13.66
CA LEU A 37 -2.12 4.87 12.90
C LEU A 37 -1.54 3.65 12.19
N ILE A 38 -1.18 3.83 10.92
CA ILE A 38 -0.49 2.80 10.13
C ILE A 38 0.94 3.27 9.92
N THR A 39 1.89 2.40 10.22
CA THR A 39 3.32 2.64 10.00
C THR A 39 3.93 1.48 9.24
N MET A 40 5.02 1.77 8.55
CA MET A 40 5.83 0.79 7.84
C MET A 40 7.28 1.08 8.22
N ASP A 41 8.09 0.04 8.35
CA ASP A 41 9.53 0.21 8.57
C ASP A 41 10.14 1.09 7.47
N GLU A 42 11.26 1.78 7.77
CA GLU A 42 11.82 2.85 6.93
C GLU A 42 12.20 2.42 5.49
N GLU A 43 12.23 1.12 5.19
CA GLU A 43 12.47 0.61 3.84
C GLU A 43 11.17 0.19 3.14
N GLU A 44 10.90 0.80 1.98
CA GLU A 44 9.83 0.37 1.08
C GLU A 44 9.98 -1.12 0.70
N PRO A 45 8.89 -1.91 0.75
CA PRO A 45 8.93 -3.33 0.45
C PRO A 45 9.38 -3.58 -0.98
N GLN A 46 10.29 -4.52 -1.17
CA GLN A 46 10.76 -4.93 -2.49
C GLN A 46 9.67 -5.70 -3.23
N LEU A 47 9.55 -5.44 -4.53
CA LEU A 47 8.70 -6.23 -5.42
C LEU A 47 9.12 -7.70 -5.38
N GLY A 48 8.18 -8.60 -5.04
CA GLY A 48 8.46 -10.03 -4.90
C GLY A 48 8.62 -10.51 -3.45
N ALA A 49 8.65 -9.59 -2.49
CA ALA A 49 8.70 -9.88 -1.05
C ALA A 49 7.36 -9.55 -0.36
N ASP A 50 7.17 -10.08 0.84
CA ASP A 50 6.01 -9.75 1.66
C ASP A 50 6.17 -8.33 2.23
N ALA A 51 5.10 -7.56 2.27
CA ALA A 51 5.09 -6.22 2.85
C ALA A 51 4.54 -6.28 4.27
N LYS A 52 5.28 -5.73 5.24
CA LYS A 52 4.92 -5.72 6.66
C LYS A 52 4.57 -4.31 7.09
N LEU A 53 3.43 -4.15 7.75
CA LEU A 53 2.95 -2.89 8.31
C LEU A 53 2.60 -3.11 9.79
N SER A 54 2.72 -2.05 10.57
CA SER A 54 2.30 -2.01 11.97
C SER A 54 1.08 -1.11 12.08
N ILE A 55 -0.03 -1.67 12.58
CA ILE A 55 -1.28 -0.95 12.83
C ILE A 55 -1.36 -0.68 14.33
N THR A 56 -1.19 0.59 14.72
CA THR A 56 -1.26 1.02 16.12
C THR A 56 -2.63 1.63 16.39
N ILE A 57 -3.29 1.12 17.41
CA ILE A 57 -4.63 1.53 17.82
C ILE A 57 -4.53 2.01 19.27
N GLN A 58 -4.97 3.23 19.53
CA GLN A 58 -4.86 3.85 20.84
C GLN A 58 -6.23 4.22 21.37
N ASN A 59 -6.54 3.75 22.58
CA ASN A 59 -7.66 4.21 23.37
C ASN A 59 -7.19 5.33 24.30
N THR A 60 -7.78 6.50 24.21
CA THR A 60 -7.47 7.66 25.08
C THR A 60 -8.47 7.84 26.22
N SER A 61 -9.52 7.01 26.26
CA SER A 61 -10.53 7.06 27.30
C SER A 61 -10.12 6.32 28.57
N SER A 62 -10.89 6.56 29.64
CA SER A 62 -10.82 5.79 30.88
C SER A 62 -11.70 4.54 30.87
N GLU A 63 -12.35 4.22 29.75
CA GLU A 63 -13.25 3.07 29.60
C GLU A 63 -12.66 2.05 28.63
N GLN A 64 -13.08 0.80 28.74
CA GLN A 64 -12.72 -0.22 27.75
C GLN A 64 -13.46 0.05 26.43
N ARG A 65 -12.78 -0.19 25.30
CA ARG A 65 -13.34 -0.02 23.96
C ARG A 65 -13.12 -1.27 23.13
N SER A 66 -14.16 -1.68 22.40
CA SER A 66 -14.12 -2.87 21.55
C SER A 66 -14.31 -2.45 20.10
N VAL A 67 -13.33 -2.71 19.23
CA VAL A 67 -13.35 -2.31 17.82
C VAL A 67 -13.15 -3.52 16.91
N THR A 68 -13.89 -3.57 15.81
CA THR A 68 -13.60 -4.48 14.70
C THR A 68 -13.10 -3.67 13.52
N LEU A 69 -11.84 -3.88 13.15
CA LEU A 69 -11.22 -3.27 11.99
C LEU A 69 -11.34 -4.17 10.78
N PHE A 70 -11.81 -3.61 9.67
CA PHE A 70 -11.87 -4.22 8.36
C PHE A 70 -10.77 -3.59 7.50
N GLY A 71 -9.79 -4.40 7.12
CA GLY A 71 -8.70 -3.99 6.25
C GLY A 71 -8.98 -4.37 4.80
N GLN A 72 -8.80 -3.43 3.88
CA GLN A 72 -8.90 -3.68 2.44
C GLN A 72 -7.66 -3.11 1.74
N VAL A 73 -7.01 -3.95 0.94
CA VAL A 73 -5.83 -3.56 0.17
C VAL A 73 -6.21 -3.52 -1.30
N GLU A 74 -5.88 -2.41 -1.94
CA GLU A 74 -6.22 -2.17 -3.33
C GLU A 74 -4.99 -1.78 -4.13
N VAL A 75 -4.90 -2.28 -5.37
CA VAL A 75 -3.95 -1.78 -6.35
C VAL A 75 -4.55 -0.55 -6.99
N VAL A 76 -3.84 0.57 -6.89
CA VAL A 76 -4.27 1.86 -7.42
C VAL A 76 -3.31 2.27 -8.53
N TYR A 77 -3.84 2.73 -9.66
CA TYR A 77 -3.02 3.42 -10.65
C TYR A 77 -2.50 4.72 -10.05
N TYR A 78 -1.39 5.23 -10.57
CA TYR A 78 -0.84 6.53 -10.18
C TYR A 78 -1.79 7.70 -10.44
N THR A 79 -2.81 7.49 -11.28
CA THR A 79 -3.92 8.41 -11.53
C THR A 79 -4.98 8.40 -10.42
N GLY A 80 -4.85 7.55 -9.41
CA GLY A 80 -5.84 7.33 -8.35
C GLY A 80 -6.97 6.38 -8.73
N VAL A 81 -6.96 5.82 -9.94
CA VAL A 81 -7.99 4.87 -10.39
C VAL A 81 -7.79 3.51 -9.72
N HIS A 82 -8.84 2.98 -9.10
CA HIS A 82 -8.85 1.63 -8.54
C HIS A 82 -8.75 0.58 -9.66
N LYS A 83 -7.82 -0.37 -9.53
CA LYS A 83 -7.76 -1.54 -10.41
C LYS A 83 -8.45 -2.75 -9.82
N ALA A 84 -7.96 -3.22 -8.67
CA ALA A 84 -8.39 -4.48 -8.07
C ALA A 84 -8.13 -4.47 -6.56
N THR A 85 -9.02 -5.16 -5.83
CA THR A 85 -8.80 -5.50 -4.42
C THR A 85 -7.95 -6.77 -4.35
N VAL A 86 -6.82 -6.71 -3.64
CA VAL A 86 -5.87 -7.85 -3.51
C VAL A 86 -6.06 -8.62 -2.22
N LYS A 87 -6.49 -7.95 -1.14
CA LYS A 87 -6.73 -8.59 0.15
C LYS A 87 -7.85 -7.89 0.91
N LYS A 88 -8.62 -8.68 1.64
CA LYS A 88 -9.56 -8.22 2.67
C LYS A 88 -9.28 -8.97 3.95
N ASP A 89 -9.34 -8.27 5.06
CA ASP A 89 -9.01 -8.82 6.37
C ASP A 89 -9.91 -8.22 7.44
N GLN A 90 -10.06 -8.92 8.56
CA GLN A 90 -10.85 -8.47 9.70
C GLN A 90 -10.13 -8.78 11.00
N VAL A 91 -9.91 -7.76 11.82
CA VAL A 91 -9.20 -7.87 13.09
C VAL A 91 -10.08 -7.30 14.21
N PRO A 92 -10.62 -8.15 15.10
CA PRO A 92 -11.23 -7.69 16.34
C PRO A 92 -10.13 -7.29 17.35
N VAL A 93 -10.32 -6.17 18.04
CA VAL A 93 -9.36 -5.58 18.98
C VAL A 93 -10.12 -5.06 20.20
N ASP A 94 -9.68 -5.46 21.39
CA ASP A 94 -10.28 -5.07 22.67
C ASP A 94 -9.26 -4.26 23.48
N LEU A 95 -9.50 -2.95 23.60
CA LEU A 95 -8.58 -2.00 24.23
C LEU A 95 -9.01 -1.68 25.65
N GLN A 96 -8.13 -1.91 26.62
CA GLN A 96 -8.26 -1.43 27.98
C GLN A 96 -8.20 0.10 28.05
N PRO A 97 -8.65 0.71 29.17
CA PRO A 97 -8.50 2.15 29.40
C PRO A 97 -7.06 2.63 29.18
N SER A 98 -6.90 3.69 28.38
CA SER A 98 -5.59 4.28 28.06
C SER A 98 -4.57 3.33 27.41
N GLU A 99 -5.03 2.21 26.84
CA GLU A 99 -4.17 1.23 26.19
C GLU A 99 -3.78 1.64 24.76
N VAL A 100 -2.58 1.23 24.37
CA VAL A 100 -2.08 1.28 23.00
C VAL A 100 -1.75 -0.15 22.58
N GLU A 101 -2.41 -0.63 21.54
CA GLU A 101 -2.16 -1.95 20.96
C GLU A 101 -1.58 -1.79 19.56
N THR A 102 -0.56 -2.59 19.24
CA THR A 102 0.04 -2.64 17.91
C THR A 102 -0.13 -4.04 17.34
N VAL A 103 -0.75 -4.10 16.16
CA VAL A 103 -0.99 -5.34 15.41
C VAL A 103 -0.05 -5.39 14.21
N ASP A 104 0.75 -6.45 14.15
CA ASP A 104 1.56 -6.77 12.97
C ASP A 104 0.66 -7.26 11.84
N TRP A 105 0.69 -6.55 10.72
CA TRP A 105 -0.10 -6.88 9.54
C TRP A 105 0.80 -7.14 8.34
N THR A 106 0.56 -8.23 7.62
CA THR A 106 1.40 -8.65 6.48
C THR A 106 0.57 -8.84 5.21
N LEU A 107 1.03 -8.25 4.11
CA LEU A 107 0.59 -8.51 2.76
C LEU A 107 1.56 -9.51 2.09
N LEU A 108 1.07 -10.68 1.72
CA LEU A 108 1.91 -11.71 1.10
C LEU A 108 2.10 -11.43 -0.38
N TYR A 109 3.27 -11.79 -0.93
CA TYR A 109 3.53 -11.69 -2.37
C TYR A 109 2.45 -12.38 -3.22
N ASP A 110 1.99 -13.55 -2.77
CA ASP A 110 0.97 -14.33 -3.47
C ASP A 110 -0.39 -13.63 -3.54
N ASP A 111 -0.70 -12.72 -2.61
CA ASP A 111 -1.97 -11.97 -2.60
C ASP A 111 -2.02 -10.94 -3.74
N TYR A 112 -0.86 -10.36 -4.13
CA TYR A 112 -0.82 -9.24 -5.06
C TYR A 112 -0.13 -9.51 -6.40
N LYS A 113 0.66 -10.59 -6.53
CA LYS A 113 1.55 -10.85 -7.68
C LYS A 113 0.88 -10.71 -9.07
N ASP A 114 -0.38 -11.12 -9.19
CA ASP A 114 -1.10 -11.17 -10.47
C ASP A 114 -1.86 -9.86 -10.79
N GLN A 115 -1.91 -8.93 -9.83
CA GLN A 115 -2.75 -7.73 -9.92
C GLN A 115 -1.94 -6.43 -10.05
N LEU A 116 -0.61 -6.50 -10.02
CA LEU A 116 0.26 -5.33 -10.10
C LEU A 116 0.15 -4.58 -11.45
N VAL A 117 0.49 -3.29 -11.39
CA VAL A 117 0.57 -2.36 -12.53
C VAL A 117 1.93 -1.68 -12.52
N ASP A 118 2.25 -0.95 -13.60
CA ASP A 118 3.57 -0.33 -13.85
C ASP A 118 4.19 0.47 -12.70
N GLN A 119 3.39 0.99 -11.76
CA GLN A 119 3.92 1.75 -10.61
C GLN A 119 3.82 1.03 -9.26
N ALA A 120 3.15 -0.14 -9.20
CA ALA A 120 3.02 -0.99 -8.02
C ALA A 120 2.65 -0.23 -6.73
N ILE A 121 1.71 0.73 -6.85
CA ILE A 121 1.17 1.47 -5.70
C ILE A 121 0.00 0.69 -5.12
N LEU A 122 0.06 0.47 -3.81
CA LEU A 122 -0.96 -0.20 -3.02
C LEU A 122 -1.54 0.78 -2.01
N MET A 123 -2.83 0.68 -1.76
CA MET A 123 -3.53 1.45 -0.74
C MET A 123 -4.20 0.50 0.24
N LEU A 124 -3.78 0.56 1.50
CA LEU A 124 -4.46 -0.08 2.61
C LEU A 124 -5.49 0.91 3.16
N THR A 125 -6.76 0.50 3.17
CA THR A 125 -7.85 1.20 3.84
C THR A 125 -8.29 0.36 5.02
N LEU A 126 -8.19 0.92 6.22
CA LEU A 126 -8.77 0.37 7.44
C LEU A 126 -10.06 1.12 7.75
N THR A 127 -11.15 0.38 7.93
CA THR A 127 -12.42 0.91 8.40
C THR A 127 -12.86 0.17 9.65
N GLY A 128 -13.56 0.83 10.55
CA GLY A 128 -14.08 0.15 11.74
C GLY A 128 -15.07 0.99 12.50
N ARG A 129 -15.71 0.38 13.48
CA ARG A 129 -16.63 1.06 14.39
C ARG A 129 -16.34 0.63 15.83
N VAL A 130 -16.22 1.61 16.70
CA VAL A 130 -16.12 1.38 18.15
C VAL A 130 -17.51 1.00 18.67
N THR A 131 -17.60 -0.14 19.34
CA THR A 131 -18.89 -0.74 19.71
C THR A 131 -19.69 0.14 20.64
N GLU A 132 -19.03 0.77 21.61
CA GLU A 132 -19.61 1.53 22.71
C GLU A 132 -20.01 2.95 22.28
N THR A 133 -19.09 3.68 21.64
CA THR A 133 -19.28 5.09 21.27
C THR A 133 -19.92 5.27 19.90
N LYS A 134 -20.01 4.20 19.11
CA LYS A 134 -20.38 4.24 17.67
C LYS A 134 -19.46 5.13 16.83
N GLN A 135 -18.28 5.49 17.36
CA GLN A 135 -17.26 6.20 16.60
C GLN A 135 -16.87 5.39 15.37
N VAL A 136 -16.90 6.02 14.20
CA VAL A 136 -16.43 5.42 12.95
C VAL A 136 -14.97 5.78 12.76
N LEU A 137 -14.15 4.78 12.44
CA LEU A 137 -12.73 4.91 12.21
C LEU A 137 -12.45 4.64 10.74
N VAL A 138 -11.70 5.53 10.10
CA VAL A 138 -11.22 5.36 8.73
C VAL A 138 -9.79 5.85 8.63
N THR A 139 -8.90 4.99 8.18
CA THR A 139 -7.48 5.32 7.97
C THR A 139 -7.02 4.74 6.65
N GLN A 140 -6.33 5.56 5.85
CA GLN A 140 -5.77 5.15 4.58
C GLN A 140 -4.25 5.31 4.61
N PHE A 141 -3.55 4.32 4.09
CA PHE A 141 -2.10 4.33 3.98
C PHE A 141 -1.69 3.78 2.62
N SER A 142 -1.00 4.61 1.84
CA SER A 142 -0.46 4.21 0.54
C SER A 142 1.02 3.91 0.66
N PHE A 143 1.44 2.84 -0.01
CA PHE A 143 2.85 2.46 -0.11
C PHE A 143 3.14 1.92 -1.49
N ARG A 144 4.41 1.96 -1.88
CA ARG A 144 4.88 1.51 -3.18
C ARG A 144 5.79 0.30 -3.02
N LEU A 145 5.65 -0.67 -3.91
CA LEU A 145 6.64 -1.74 -4.03
C LEU A 145 7.84 -1.25 -4.84
N ARG A 146 9.03 -1.35 -4.26
CA ARG A 146 10.27 -0.95 -4.93
C ARG A 146 10.66 -2.00 -5.97
N THR A 147 10.84 -1.56 -7.21
CA THR A 147 11.39 -2.39 -8.28
C THR A 147 12.91 -2.49 -8.15
N PRO A 148 13.54 -3.61 -8.56
CA PRO A 148 14.98 -3.76 -8.53
C PRO A 148 15.68 -2.70 -9.38
N ASP A 149 16.77 -2.14 -8.86
CA ASP A 149 17.59 -1.18 -9.60
C ASP A 149 18.37 -1.86 -10.75
N ILE A 150 18.56 -1.13 -11.84
CA ILE A 150 19.47 -1.51 -12.92
C ILE A 150 20.80 -0.78 -12.69
N LEU A 151 21.85 -1.53 -12.39
CA LEU A 151 23.19 -0.97 -12.18
C LEU A 151 23.88 -0.76 -13.53
N ILE A 152 24.34 0.46 -13.77
CA ILE A 152 25.02 0.86 -15.01
C ILE A 152 26.40 1.38 -14.62
N THR A 153 27.46 0.70 -15.06
CA THR A 153 28.85 1.06 -14.74
C THR A 153 29.68 1.22 -16.01
N PRO A 154 30.34 2.37 -16.24
CA PRO A 154 31.26 2.53 -17.36
C PRO A 154 32.50 1.64 -17.15
N VAL A 155 33.02 1.11 -18.25
CA VAL A 155 34.27 0.36 -18.29
C VAL A 155 35.34 1.30 -18.85
N GLY A 156 36.11 1.91 -17.96
CA GLY A 156 37.09 2.94 -18.30
C GLY A 156 36.51 4.36 -18.33
N ASP A 157 37.29 5.31 -18.85
CA ASP A 157 36.93 6.72 -18.87
C ASP A 157 35.93 7.07 -19.99
N ALA A 158 34.91 7.85 -19.66
CA ALA A 158 33.97 8.40 -20.63
C ALA A 158 34.56 9.67 -21.27
N VAL A 159 35.02 9.56 -22.51
CA VAL A 159 35.64 10.66 -23.27
C VAL A 159 34.81 10.97 -24.53
N VAL A 160 34.52 12.24 -24.76
CA VAL A 160 33.74 12.69 -25.93
C VAL A 160 34.41 12.25 -27.22
N GLY A 161 33.62 11.68 -28.13
CA GLY A 161 34.08 11.21 -29.43
C GLY A 161 34.84 9.88 -29.41
N LYS A 162 34.95 9.22 -28.25
CA LYS A 162 35.51 7.86 -28.13
C LYS A 162 34.43 6.85 -27.79
N GLU A 163 34.64 5.61 -28.20
CA GLU A 163 33.77 4.50 -27.85
C GLU A 163 33.80 4.26 -26.34
N LEU A 164 32.62 4.16 -25.72
CA LEU A 164 32.44 3.87 -24.30
C LEU A 164 31.80 2.50 -24.15
N SER A 165 32.45 1.62 -23.39
CA SER A 165 31.87 0.36 -22.95
C SER A 165 31.16 0.55 -21.61
N VAL A 166 29.97 -0.03 -21.47
CA VAL A 166 29.18 0.04 -20.24
C VAL A 166 28.71 -1.36 -19.87
N LYS A 167 28.86 -1.70 -18.59
CA LYS A 167 28.30 -2.92 -18.01
C LYS A 167 26.97 -2.61 -17.36
N ILE A 168 25.93 -3.31 -17.79
CA ILE A 168 24.58 -3.21 -17.26
C ILE A 168 24.28 -4.49 -16.48
N VAL A 169 23.83 -4.36 -15.23
CA VAL A 169 23.50 -5.48 -14.35
C VAL A 169 22.09 -5.29 -13.82
N PHE A 170 21.25 -6.30 -14.05
CA PHE A 170 19.92 -6.40 -13.47
C PHE A 170 19.83 -7.71 -12.68
N ARG A 171 19.28 -7.64 -11.47
CA ARG A 171 19.07 -8.80 -10.61
C ARG A 171 17.58 -9.09 -10.50
N ASN A 172 17.15 -10.25 -10.98
CA ASN A 172 15.80 -10.73 -10.76
C ASN A 172 15.60 -11.07 -9.27
N LEU A 173 14.69 -10.35 -8.60
CA LEU A 173 14.30 -10.61 -7.20
C LEU A 173 13.06 -11.50 -7.09
N LEU A 174 12.38 -11.79 -8.21
CA LEU A 174 11.20 -12.64 -8.21
C LEU A 174 11.59 -14.11 -8.12
N ARG A 175 10.69 -14.92 -7.54
CA ARG A 175 10.83 -16.38 -7.47
C ARG A 175 10.61 -17.08 -8.82
N CYS A 176 10.14 -16.35 -9.83
CA CYS A 176 9.87 -16.86 -11.18
C CYS A 176 10.92 -16.37 -12.19
N THR A 177 11.10 -17.15 -13.25
CA THR A 177 11.96 -16.76 -14.39
C THR A 177 11.25 -15.69 -15.21
N LEU A 178 11.93 -14.55 -15.41
CA LEU A 178 11.46 -13.51 -16.32
C LEU A 178 11.61 -13.98 -17.77
N MET A 179 10.55 -13.83 -18.55
CA MET A 179 10.51 -14.20 -19.97
C MET A 179 10.42 -12.94 -20.83
N ASN A 180 10.93 -13.01 -22.07
CA ASN A 180 10.90 -11.89 -23.03
C ASN A 180 11.56 -10.60 -22.49
N VAL A 181 12.67 -10.72 -21.76
CA VAL A 181 13.34 -9.58 -21.15
C VAL A 181 13.95 -8.70 -22.23
N LYS A 182 13.70 -7.39 -22.15
CA LYS A 182 14.23 -6.38 -23.08
C LYS A 182 14.89 -5.24 -22.32
N PHE A 183 16.16 -5.00 -22.61
CA PHE A 183 16.88 -3.82 -22.15
C PHE A 183 16.74 -2.72 -23.19
N ARG A 184 16.10 -1.61 -22.80
CA ARG A 184 16.03 -0.39 -23.61
C ARG A 184 17.03 0.62 -23.06
N ILE A 185 17.96 1.03 -23.91
CA ILE A 185 19.08 1.92 -23.57
C ILE A 185 18.95 3.17 -24.44
N GLU A 186 18.95 4.33 -23.79
CA GLU A 186 18.85 5.63 -24.44
C GLU A 186 19.67 6.65 -23.63
N GLY A 187 20.39 7.53 -24.31
CA GLY A 187 21.14 8.60 -23.67
C GLY A 187 21.39 9.74 -24.65
N LEU A 188 20.88 10.93 -24.34
CA LEU A 188 21.07 12.10 -25.18
C LEU A 188 22.56 12.40 -25.37
N GLY A 189 23.02 12.47 -26.62
CA GLY A 189 24.44 12.68 -26.95
C GLY A 189 25.35 11.46 -26.75
N LEU A 190 24.81 10.33 -26.29
CA LEU A 190 25.55 9.09 -26.08
C LEU A 190 25.08 7.98 -27.03
N GLN A 191 23.78 7.69 -27.03
CA GLN A 191 23.21 6.53 -27.69
C GLN A 191 21.75 6.78 -28.06
N SER A 192 21.42 6.63 -29.35
CA SER A 192 20.02 6.54 -29.78
C SER A 192 19.39 5.26 -29.24
N ILE A 193 18.06 5.25 -29.14
CA ILE A 193 17.29 4.12 -28.59
C ILE A 193 17.80 2.79 -29.15
N ARG A 194 18.31 1.95 -28.25
CA ARG A 194 18.77 0.60 -28.54
C ARG A 194 18.02 -0.39 -27.66
N GLU A 195 17.47 -1.43 -28.29
CA GLU A 195 16.82 -2.53 -27.59
C GLU A 195 17.68 -3.80 -27.69
N ILE A 196 17.88 -4.48 -26.57
CA ILE A 196 18.62 -5.74 -26.48
C ILE A 196 17.71 -6.76 -25.78
N SER A 197 17.39 -7.86 -26.45
CA SER A 197 16.63 -8.96 -25.85
C SER A 197 17.55 -9.89 -25.05
N TYR A 198 17.08 -10.39 -23.92
CA TYR A 198 17.79 -11.33 -23.04
C TYR A 198 16.87 -12.50 -22.68
N GLY A 199 17.37 -13.72 -22.83
CA GLY A 199 16.61 -14.95 -22.60
C GLY A 199 15.93 -15.44 -23.86
#